data_AF-S9VLJ8-F1
#
_entry.id   AF-S9VLJ8-F1
#
_cell.length_a   1.000
_cell.length_b   1.000
_cell.length_c   1.000
_cell.angle_alpha   90.00
_cell.angle_beta   90.00
_cell.angle_gamma   90.00
#
_symmetry.space_group_name_H-M   'P 1'
#
loop_
_entity.id
_entity.type
_entity.pdbx_description
1 polymer ?
#
loop_
_entity_poly.entity_id
_entity_poly.type
_entity_poly.pdbx_seq_one_letter_code
_entity_poly.pdbx_strand_id
1 'polypeptide(L)'
;MFALNAGAVLNTSFSSSIASETSILTCGDRGLQNCHIERLPREVLLKIFMLVIQNDDNDFRWIGVFSSVCRHWYSICNHPTLWDFAAKRMFVIYPFVMRLRTAPWDPASQEFIDRMRSLGAVGEDDDVYCDPMKPMPSPSRYTLTRAVEKVKRYRARNKYYRYVQRRRSLVLHIFLSITLLFLSTAILTALLATEGYKSKWINRNSVFYQLYVCYTSIASIIISNVVMQAHFEPQPLLLRLKKNRMLIIVTAVSILLGVCDIIVPTILLQINLNRERRFSWMWCGVTVILSFVLWQVYVLMCLIPEAKQQIRQQKVSFSPSKGIQFVILNIPNGFPLLFAISSICGLNYMEYQSRFFILISCFPAAVTLGVLSLVCFLDYSAVGRSKDLVIGVCLSTAMLFPISLMLYNFRGLSLLPLALSSFLFLAAHFWFALRKAWGDFRAAQAKECIMEERKSL
;
A
#
# COMPACT_ATOMS: atom_id res chain seq x y z
N MET A 1 -31.86 -18.83 -26.40
CA MET A 1 -33.28 -18.70 -26.79
C MET A 1 -33.77 -20.06 -27.32
N PHE A 2 -33.94 -21.06 -26.44
CA PHE A 2 -34.69 -22.27 -26.76
C PHE A 2 -35.47 -22.67 -25.50
N ALA A 3 -36.78 -22.64 -25.66
CA ALA A 3 -37.78 -22.68 -24.60
C ALA A 3 -38.27 -24.10 -24.34
N LEU A 4 -38.47 -24.36 -23.04
CA LEU A 4 -39.57 -25.09 -22.43
C LEU A 4 -40.69 -25.58 -23.37
N ASN A 5 -40.95 -26.89 -23.35
CA ASN A 5 -42.32 -27.40 -23.26
C ASN A 5 -42.31 -28.86 -22.78
N ALA A 6 -42.48 -29.04 -21.49
CA ALA A 6 -42.94 -30.28 -20.88
C ALA A 6 -44.19 -29.94 -20.08
N GLY A 7 -45.31 -30.52 -20.47
CA GLY A 7 -46.58 -30.53 -19.77
C GLY A 7 -47.43 -31.63 -20.40
N ALA A 8 -48.26 -32.37 -19.68
CA ALA A 8 -48.53 -32.41 -18.25
C ALA A 8 -49.44 -33.64 -18.00
N VAL A 9 -49.52 -34.10 -16.74
CA VAL A 9 -50.74 -34.64 -16.08
C VAL A 9 -51.19 -36.04 -16.53
N LEU A 10 -50.92 -37.10 -15.76
CA LEU A 10 -51.63 -37.59 -14.54
C LEU A 10 -53.08 -38.03 -14.83
N ASN A 11 -53.45 -39.27 -14.49
CA ASN A 11 -54.02 -39.66 -13.18
C ASN A 11 -54.82 -40.98 -13.30
N THR A 12 -54.64 -41.93 -12.37
CA THR A 12 -55.67 -42.39 -11.41
C THR A 12 -55.19 -43.57 -10.55
N SER A 13 -54.92 -43.20 -9.30
CA SER A 13 -55.01 -43.80 -7.97
C SER A 13 -55.84 -45.07 -7.60
N PHE A 14 -55.45 -45.63 -6.43
CA PHE A 14 -56.13 -46.51 -5.43
C PHE A 14 -56.07 -48.04 -5.64
N SER A 15 -55.97 -48.94 -4.65
CA SER A 15 -55.44 -48.99 -3.26
C SER A 15 -55.50 -50.46 -2.77
N SER A 16 -54.71 -50.78 -1.74
CA SER A 16 -55.00 -51.72 -0.61
C SER A 16 -54.23 -53.06 -0.46
N SER A 17 -53.46 -53.09 0.65
CA SER A 17 -53.37 -54.08 1.75
C SER A 17 -52.95 -55.55 1.57
N ILE A 18 -51.87 -55.87 2.31
CA ILE A 18 -51.72 -56.94 3.32
C ILE A 18 -51.49 -58.40 2.87
N ALA A 19 -50.38 -58.94 3.42
CA ALA A 19 -50.10 -60.32 3.86
C ALA A 19 -49.12 -61.21 3.06
N SER A 20 -48.15 -61.70 3.85
CA SER A 20 -47.52 -63.03 3.87
C SER A 20 -46.58 -63.48 2.75
N GLU A 21 -45.29 -63.50 3.12
CA GLU A 21 -44.35 -64.63 3.10
C GLU A 21 -44.39 -65.70 2.00
N THR A 22 -43.20 -65.86 1.40
CA THR A 22 -42.59 -67.10 0.87
C THR A 22 -43.27 -67.83 -0.29
N SER A 23 -42.71 -67.67 -1.50
CA SER A 23 -41.89 -68.66 -2.21
C SER A 23 -42.04 -68.59 -3.74
N ILE A 24 -40.88 -68.46 -4.41
CA ILE A 24 -40.47 -69.05 -5.69
C ILE A 24 -41.32 -68.77 -6.97
N LEU A 25 -40.60 -68.19 -7.96
CA LEU A 25 -40.83 -68.15 -9.43
C LEU A 25 -42.01 -67.30 -9.94
N THR A 26 -41.70 -66.20 -10.65
CA THR A 26 -41.87 -66.10 -12.12
C THR A 26 -41.38 -64.75 -12.66
N CYS A 27 -40.92 -64.80 -13.90
CA CYS A 27 -40.46 -63.71 -14.75
C CYS A 27 -41.62 -62.77 -15.16
N GLY A 28 -41.32 -61.48 -15.37
CA GLY A 28 -42.24 -60.46 -15.90
C GLY A 28 -41.80 -59.07 -15.42
N ASP A 29 -40.74 -58.48 -15.96
CA ASP A 29 -40.67 -57.74 -17.22
C ASP A 29 -41.51 -56.44 -17.24
N ARG A 30 -40.81 -55.34 -17.56
CA ARG A 30 -41.17 -53.89 -17.60
C ARG A 30 -41.04 -53.15 -16.25
N GLY A 31 -40.17 -52.14 -16.07
CA GLY A 31 -39.51 -51.28 -17.06
C GLY A 31 -38.07 -50.94 -16.69
N LEU A 32 -37.15 -51.43 -17.53
CA LEU A 32 -35.87 -50.78 -17.78
C LEU A 32 -36.14 -49.35 -18.31
N GLN A 33 -36.22 -48.37 -17.42
CA GLN A 33 -35.73 -47.04 -17.79
C GLN A 33 -34.21 -47.14 -17.80
N ASN A 34 -33.65 -47.30 -18.99
CA ASN A 34 -32.22 -47.32 -19.23
C ASN A 34 -31.58 -46.04 -18.66
N CYS A 35 -30.98 -46.13 -17.48
CA CYS A 35 -30.01 -45.14 -17.00
C CYS A 35 -28.75 -45.26 -17.88
N HIS A 36 -28.79 -44.73 -19.10
CA HIS A 36 -27.68 -44.76 -20.06
C HIS A 36 -26.38 -44.15 -19.48
N ILE A 37 -26.50 -43.30 -18.47
CA ILE A 37 -25.38 -42.63 -17.81
C ILE A 37 -24.68 -43.56 -16.79
N GLU A 38 -25.35 -44.55 -16.21
CA GLU A 38 -24.72 -45.53 -15.30
C GLU A 38 -23.82 -46.55 -16.03
N ARG A 39 -24.00 -46.72 -17.34
CA ARG A 39 -23.16 -47.57 -18.19
C ARG A 39 -21.87 -46.89 -18.66
N LEU A 40 -21.68 -45.61 -18.36
CA LEU A 40 -20.48 -44.89 -18.77
C LEU A 40 -19.28 -45.35 -17.93
N PRO A 41 -18.08 -45.44 -18.55
CA PRO A 41 -16.85 -45.68 -17.80
C PRO A 41 -16.67 -44.64 -16.69
N ARG A 42 -16.15 -45.09 -15.55
CA ARG A 42 -15.98 -44.30 -14.34
C ARG A 42 -15.22 -42.99 -14.60
N GLU A 43 -14.22 -43.04 -15.49
CA GLU A 43 -13.39 -41.89 -15.86
C GLU A 43 -14.17 -40.84 -16.67
N VAL A 44 -15.12 -41.27 -17.50
CA VAL A 44 -15.95 -40.38 -18.32
C VAL A 44 -16.96 -39.67 -17.44
N LEU A 45 -17.63 -40.40 -16.53
CA LEU A 45 -18.58 -39.81 -15.59
C LEU A 45 -17.91 -38.80 -14.66
N LEU A 46 -16.73 -39.14 -14.16
CA LEU A 46 -15.90 -38.25 -13.34
C LEU A 46 -15.55 -36.95 -14.08
N LYS A 47 -15.16 -37.03 -15.36
CA LYS A 47 -14.89 -35.84 -16.20
C LYS A 47 -16.15 -35.01 -16.41
N ILE A 48 -17.30 -35.64 -16.64
CA ILE A 48 -18.59 -34.95 -16.79
C ILE A 48 -18.93 -34.19 -15.49
N PHE A 49 -18.78 -34.81 -14.32
CA PHE A 49 -19.04 -34.14 -13.04
C PHE A 49 -18.13 -32.94 -12.81
N MET A 50 -16.83 -33.08 -13.11
CA MET A 50 -15.87 -31.96 -13.04
C MET A 50 -16.28 -30.81 -13.98
N LEU A 51 -16.78 -31.14 -15.18
CA LEU A 51 -17.14 -30.16 -16.20
C LEU A 51 -18.44 -29.42 -15.85
N VAL A 52 -19.43 -30.10 -15.29
CA VAL A 52 -20.67 -29.48 -14.78
C VAL A 52 -20.35 -28.51 -13.64
N ILE A 53 -19.53 -28.94 -12.68
CA ILE A 53 -19.06 -28.06 -11.58
C ILE A 53 -18.31 -26.86 -12.16
N GLN A 54 -17.45 -27.05 -13.16
CA GLN A 54 -16.67 -25.97 -13.76
C GLN A 54 -17.54 -24.95 -14.51
N ASN A 55 -18.58 -25.40 -15.22
CA ASN A 55 -19.46 -24.54 -16.00
C ASN A 55 -20.41 -23.72 -15.11
N ASP A 56 -20.77 -24.21 -13.92
CA ASP A 56 -21.60 -23.50 -12.95
C ASP A 56 -20.75 -22.79 -11.88
N ASP A 57 -19.78 -21.98 -12.33
CA ASP A 57 -18.94 -21.12 -11.48
C ASP A 57 -18.18 -21.84 -10.33
N ASN A 58 -17.94 -23.15 -10.46
CA ASN A 58 -17.41 -24.01 -9.40
C ASN A 58 -18.37 -24.14 -8.20
N ASP A 59 -19.66 -24.36 -8.45
CA ASP A 59 -20.61 -24.71 -7.39
C ASP A 59 -20.47 -26.18 -6.97
N PHE A 60 -19.85 -26.41 -5.81
CA PHE A 60 -19.65 -27.76 -5.28
C PHE A 60 -20.90 -28.34 -4.61
N ARG A 61 -22.02 -27.60 -4.57
CA ARG A 61 -23.33 -28.16 -4.18
C ARG A 61 -23.75 -29.30 -5.11
N TRP A 62 -23.30 -29.27 -6.37
CA TRP A 62 -23.50 -30.35 -7.34
C TRP A 62 -22.95 -31.70 -6.88
N ILE A 63 -21.87 -31.74 -6.09
CA ILE A 63 -21.36 -33.01 -5.52
C ILE A 63 -22.41 -33.65 -4.59
N GLY A 64 -23.16 -32.83 -3.84
CA GLY A 64 -24.26 -33.30 -3.01
C GLY A 64 -25.48 -33.76 -3.82
N VAL A 65 -25.74 -33.12 -4.96
CA VAL A 65 -26.80 -33.53 -5.89
C VAL A 65 -26.42 -34.86 -6.54
N PHE A 66 -25.22 -34.97 -7.12
CA PHE A 66 -24.71 -36.20 -7.75
C PHE A 66 -24.66 -37.38 -6.78
N SER A 67 -24.25 -37.14 -5.53
CA SER A 67 -24.15 -38.20 -4.52
C SER A 67 -25.51 -38.71 -4.04
N SER A 68 -26.60 -37.97 -4.28
CA SER A 68 -27.97 -38.38 -3.95
C SER A 68 -28.69 -39.18 -5.06
N VAL A 69 -28.13 -39.26 -6.27
CA VAL A 69 -28.80 -39.90 -7.43
C VAL A 69 -28.84 -41.42 -7.31
N CYS A 70 -27.68 -42.06 -7.11
CA CYS A 70 -27.60 -43.52 -6.95
C CYS A 70 -26.29 -43.93 -6.24
N ARG A 71 -26.21 -45.19 -5.79
CA ARG A 71 -25.00 -45.72 -5.10
C ARG A 71 -23.75 -45.68 -5.98
N HIS A 72 -23.89 -45.87 -7.29
CA HIS A 72 -22.77 -45.81 -8.23
C HIS A 72 -22.18 -44.39 -8.34
N TRP A 73 -23.04 -43.38 -8.46
CA TRP A 73 -22.62 -41.98 -8.51
C TRP A 73 -22.05 -41.51 -7.16
N TYR A 74 -22.64 -41.95 -6.05
CA TYR A 74 -22.08 -41.73 -4.71
C TYR A 74 -20.63 -42.25 -4.59
N SER A 75 -20.36 -43.45 -5.10
CA SER A 75 -19.00 -44.02 -5.15
C SER A 75 -18.02 -43.20 -6.01
N ILE A 76 -18.51 -42.57 -7.09
CA ILE A 76 -17.71 -41.72 -7.97
C ILE A 76 -17.49 -40.33 -7.35
N CYS A 77 -18.48 -39.78 -6.65
CA CYS A 77 -18.36 -38.55 -5.89
C CYS A 77 -17.34 -38.66 -4.74
N ASN A 78 -17.11 -39.87 -4.22
CA ASN A 78 -16.09 -40.15 -3.23
C ASN A 78 -14.71 -40.46 -3.84
N HIS A 79 -14.56 -40.39 -5.16
CA HIS A 79 -13.30 -40.69 -5.83
C HIS A 79 -12.25 -39.60 -5.57
N PRO A 80 -11.00 -39.95 -5.21
CA PRO A 80 -9.97 -38.98 -4.79
C PRO A 80 -9.65 -37.93 -5.86
N THR A 81 -9.72 -38.27 -7.15
CA THR A 81 -9.47 -37.31 -8.23
C THR A 81 -10.52 -36.19 -8.33
N LEU A 82 -11.79 -36.44 -7.97
CA LEU A 82 -12.82 -35.39 -7.91
C LEU A 82 -12.49 -34.41 -6.79
N TRP A 83 -12.02 -34.94 -5.66
CA TRP A 83 -11.59 -34.17 -4.50
C TRP A 83 -10.29 -33.41 -4.75
N ASP A 84 -9.34 -33.99 -5.48
CA ASP A 84 -8.14 -33.29 -5.94
C ASP A 84 -8.46 -32.16 -6.93
N PHE A 85 -9.42 -32.38 -7.84
CA PHE A 85 -9.91 -31.35 -8.74
C PHE A 85 -10.59 -30.21 -7.96
N ALA A 86 -11.47 -30.55 -7.02
CA ALA A 86 -12.10 -29.59 -6.12
C ALA A 86 -11.04 -28.82 -5.33
N ALA A 87 -10.08 -29.52 -4.73
CA ALA A 87 -9.03 -28.92 -3.93
C ALA A 87 -8.15 -27.97 -4.76
N LYS A 88 -7.71 -28.39 -5.94
CA LYS A 88 -6.96 -27.54 -6.87
C LYS A 88 -7.79 -26.32 -7.29
N ARG A 89 -9.04 -26.47 -7.70
CA ARG A 89 -9.87 -25.35 -8.18
C ARG A 89 -10.29 -24.38 -7.07
N MET A 90 -10.49 -24.88 -5.85
CA MET A 90 -10.88 -24.05 -4.70
C MET A 90 -9.68 -23.38 -4.02
N PHE A 91 -8.60 -24.13 -3.79
CA PHE A 91 -7.50 -23.70 -2.93
C PHE A 91 -6.26 -23.16 -3.66
N VAL A 92 -6.21 -23.16 -5.00
CA VAL A 92 -5.11 -22.51 -5.77
C VAL A 92 -4.95 -21.01 -5.45
N ILE A 93 -5.95 -20.37 -4.84
CA ILE A 93 -5.91 -18.95 -4.46
C ILE A 93 -5.87 -18.75 -2.93
N TYR A 94 -6.05 -19.80 -2.12
CA TYR A 94 -6.11 -19.66 -0.66
C TYR A 94 -4.79 -20.14 -0.03
N PRO A 95 -4.18 -19.35 0.87
CA PRO A 95 -3.03 -19.77 1.68
C PRO A 95 -3.47 -20.76 2.79
N PHE A 96 -4.35 -21.71 2.49
CA PHE A 96 -4.69 -22.79 3.41
C PHE A 96 -3.55 -23.81 3.46
N VAL A 97 -2.81 -23.95 2.34
CA VAL A 97 -1.56 -24.71 2.27
C VAL A 97 -0.45 -24.08 3.15
N MET A 98 -0.48 -22.76 3.38
CA MET A 98 0.43 -22.09 4.34
C MET A 98 -0.08 -22.09 5.80
N ARG A 99 -1.37 -22.27 6.05
CA ARG A 99 -1.89 -22.39 7.43
C ARG A 99 -1.77 -23.80 8.02
N LEU A 100 -1.56 -24.81 7.18
CA LEU A 100 -1.38 -26.20 7.60
C LEU A 100 0.08 -26.68 7.50
N ARG A 101 1.01 -25.87 6.98
CA ARG A 101 2.42 -26.23 6.95
C ARG A 101 3.28 -25.10 7.50
N THR A 102 3.70 -25.29 8.75
CA THR A 102 5.09 -25.10 9.21
C THR A 102 5.70 -23.70 9.09
N ALA A 103 5.37 -22.80 10.03
CA ALA A 103 6.35 -21.85 10.54
C ALA A 103 6.12 -21.68 12.04
N PRO A 104 7.07 -22.02 12.93
CA PRO A 104 6.91 -21.79 14.36
C PRO A 104 6.80 -20.28 14.61
N TRP A 105 5.79 -19.88 15.39
CA TRP A 105 5.67 -18.50 15.85
C TRP A 105 6.69 -18.26 16.97
N ASP A 106 7.27 -17.06 17.00
CA ASP A 106 8.12 -16.63 18.13
C ASP A 106 7.32 -16.71 19.45
N PRO A 107 7.94 -17.09 20.58
CA PRO A 107 7.24 -17.32 21.85
C PRO A 107 6.41 -16.12 22.34
N ALA A 108 6.88 -14.89 22.11
CA ALA A 108 6.14 -13.67 22.44
C ALA A 108 4.87 -13.47 21.57
N SER A 109 4.84 -14.03 20.36
CA SER A 109 3.67 -13.99 19.47
C SER A 109 2.64 -15.05 19.87
N GLN A 110 3.09 -16.17 20.44
CA GLN A 110 2.24 -17.24 20.95
C GLN A 110 1.41 -16.73 22.15
N GLU A 111 2.07 -16.10 23.12
CA GLU A 111 1.42 -15.55 24.33
C GLU A 111 0.33 -14.50 23.99
N PHE A 112 0.58 -13.66 22.99
CA PHE A 112 -0.39 -12.67 22.53
C PHE A 112 -1.60 -13.30 21.82
N ILE A 113 -1.38 -14.36 21.02
CA ILE A 113 -2.46 -15.12 20.38
C ILE A 113 -3.29 -15.85 21.43
N ASP A 114 -2.64 -16.42 22.45
CA ASP A 114 -3.32 -17.09 23.55
C ASP A 114 -4.16 -16.10 24.39
N ARG A 115 -3.68 -14.86 24.62
CA ARG A 115 -4.49 -13.79 25.21
C ARG A 115 -5.65 -13.32 24.33
N MET A 116 -5.48 -13.25 23.00
CA MET A 116 -6.60 -12.92 22.11
C MET A 116 -7.62 -14.07 22.00
N ARG A 117 -7.16 -15.32 22.18
CA ARG A 117 -8.01 -16.51 22.26
C ARG A 117 -8.84 -16.50 23.55
N SER A 118 -8.25 -16.13 24.69
CA SER A 118 -8.98 -15.96 25.95
C SER A 118 -10.00 -14.81 25.94
N LEU A 119 -9.87 -13.87 25.00
CA LEU A 119 -10.80 -12.76 24.81
C LEU A 119 -11.90 -13.06 23.77
N GLY A 120 -12.03 -14.31 23.30
CA GLY A 120 -13.09 -14.74 22.38
C GLY A 120 -12.96 -14.23 20.93
N ALA A 121 -11.82 -13.63 20.56
CA ALA A 121 -11.63 -13.00 19.24
C ALA A 121 -11.23 -13.99 18.13
N VAL A 122 -10.83 -15.22 18.49
CA VAL A 122 -10.54 -16.31 17.56
C VAL A 122 -11.59 -17.38 17.81
N GLY A 123 -12.52 -17.54 16.86
CA GLY A 123 -13.61 -18.48 16.99
C GLY A 123 -13.11 -19.87 17.40
N GLU A 124 -13.75 -20.40 18.44
CA GLU A 124 -13.72 -21.81 18.83
C GLU A 124 -14.00 -22.69 17.60
N ASP A 125 -13.44 -23.89 17.59
CA ASP A 125 -13.44 -24.90 16.51
C ASP A 125 -12.30 -24.79 15.48
N ASP A 126 -11.09 -25.17 15.91
CA ASP A 126 -10.33 -26.30 15.31
C ASP A 126 -8.96 -26.42 16.00
N ASP A 127 -8.97 -26.93 17.24
CA ASP A 127 -7.78 -27.54 17.84
C ASP A 127 -7.68 -28.97 17.33
N VAL A 128 -7.00 -29.17 16.21
CA VAL A 128 -6.42 -30.49 15.90
C VAL A 128 -4.96 -30.29 15.54
N TYR A 129 -4.11 -30.49 16.54
CA TYR A 129 -2.70 -30.80 16.36
C TYR A 129 -2.63 -32.11 15.54
N CYS A 130 -2.62 -32.00 14.21
CA CYS A 130 -2.47 -33.16 13.34
C CYS A 130 -1.00 -33.60 13.39
N ASP A 131 -0.77 -34.78 13.98
CA ASP A 131 0.47 -35.53 13.85
C ASP A 131 0.83 -35.64 12.34
N PRO A 132 1.98 -35.12 11.89
CA PRO A 132 2.33 -35.03 10.47
C PRO A 132 2.45 -36.39 9.77
N MET A 133 2.45 -37.51 10.52
CA MET A 133 2.51 -38.87 9.99
C MET A 133 1.16 -39.56 9.78
N LYS A 134 0.03 -38.99 10.23
CA LYS A 134 -1.29 -39.60 10.00
C LYS A 134 -1.93 -39.09 8.69
N PRO A 135 -2.46 -39.99 7.83
CA PRO A 135 -3.23 -39.56 6.67
C PRO A 135 -4.46 -38.80 7.15
N MET A 136 -4.61 -37.55 6.67
CA MET A 136 -5.74 -36.72 7.07
C MET A 136 -7.06 -37.39 6.66
N PRO A 137 -8.07 -37.43 7.54
CA PRO A 137 -9.39 -37.93 7.16
C PRO A 137 -9.97 -37.08 6.02
N SER A 138 -10.73 -37.72 5.14
CA SER A 138 -11.43 -37.02 4.05
C SER A 138 -12.30 -35.89 4.63
N PRO A 139 -12.24 -34.67 4.07
CA PRO A 139 -12.95 -33.53 4.62
C PRO A 139 -14.46 -33.78 4.64
N SER A 140 -15.12 -33.47 5.75
CA SER A 140 -16.57 -33.57 5.86
C SER A 140 -17.27 -32.53 4.97
N ARG A 141 -18.53 -32.80 4.60
CA ARG A 141 -19.35 -31.87 3.79
C ARG A 141 -19.43 -30.47 4.42
N TYR A 142 -19.44 -30.40 5.75
CA TYR A 142 -19.45 -29.15 6.51
C TYR A 142 -18.12 -28.38 6.41
N THR A 143 -16.98 -29.06 6.54
CA THR A 143 -15.67 -28.39 6.42
C THR A 143 -15.43 -27.91 5.00
N LEU A 144 -15.89 -28.65 4.00
CA LEU A 144 -15.85 -28.24 2.60
C LEU A 144 -16.69 -26.99 2.33
N THR A 145 -17.96 -26.95 2.72
CA THR A 145 -18.83 -25.79 2.49
C THR A 145 -18.29 -24.55 3.21
N ARG A 146 -17.79 -24.69 4.43
CA ARG A 146 -17.14 -23.60 5.18
C ARG A 146 -15.87 -23.10 4.48
N ALA A 147 -15.07 -24.00 3.91
CA ALA A 147 -13.88 -23.65 3.14
C ALA A 147 -14.22 -22.95 1.82
N VAL A 148 -15.22 -23.44 1.08
CA VAL A 148 -15.79 -22.81 -0.12
C VAL A 148 -16.18 -21.37 0.18
N GLU A 149 -16.90 -21.16 1.28
CA GLU A 149 -17.39 -19.85 1.66
C GLU A 149 -16.25 -18.89 2.04
N LYS A 150 -15.25 -19.37 2.79
CA LYS A 150 -14.02 -18.62 3.09
C LYS A 150 -13.28 -18.21 1.81
N VAL A 151 -13.17 -19.10 0.82
CA VAL A 151 -12.57 -18.79 -0.50
C VAL A 151 -13.39 -17.76 -1.26
N LYS A 152 -14.72 -17.89 -1.29
CA LYS A 152 -15.61 -16.91 -1.95
C LYS A 152 -15.46 -15.52 -1.33
N ARG A 153 -15.48 -15.42 0.01
CA ARG A 153 -15.25 -14.16 0.74
C ARG A 153 -13.86 -13.58 0.46
N TYR A 154 -12.82 -14.41 0.43
CA TYR A 154 -11.46 -13.96 0.10
C TYR A 154 -11.36 -13.45 -1.34
N ARG A 155 -11.95 -14.16 -2.32
CA ARG A 155 -11.99 -13.71 -3.73
C ARG A 155 -12.73 -12.37 -3.85
N ALA A 156 -13.86 -12.20 -3.17
CA ALA A 156 -14.61 -10.95 -3.15
C ALA A 156 -13.76 -9.80 -2.55
N ARG A 157 -13.11 -10.04 -1.40
CA ARG A 157 -12.21 -9.08 -0.76
C ARG A 157 -11.01 -8.73 -1.64
N ASN A 158 -10.44 -9.69 -2.34
CA ASN A 158 -9.31 -9.46 -3.25
C ASN A 158 -9.74 -8.68 -4.51
N LYS A 159 -10.94 -8.94 -5.05
CA LYS A 159 -11.53 -8.14 -6.13
C LYS A 159 -11.71 -6.68 -5.68
N TYR A 160 -12.27 -6.47 -4.49
CA TYR A 160 -12.42 -5.13 -3.90
C TYR A 160 -11.06 -4.45 -3.63
N TYR A 161 -10.09 -5.18 -3.07
CA TYR A 161 -8.73 -4.68 -2.85
C TYR A 161 -8.08 -4.20 -4.16
N ARG A 162 -8.17 -4.99 -5.23
CA ARG A 162 -7.64 -4.60 -6.56
C ARG A 162 -8.37 -3.38 -7.12
N TYR A 163 -9.68 -3.26 -6.91
CA TYR A 163 -10.45 -2.08 -7.31
C TYR A 163 -9.95 -0.83 -6.56
N VAL A 164 -9.85 -0.89 -5.24
CA VAL A 164 -9.33 0.20 -4.39
C VAL A 164 -7.91 0.57 -4.79
N GLN A 165 -7.03 -0.43 -5.02
CA GLN A 165 -5.64 -0.20 -5.42
C GLN A 165 -5.51 0.56 -6.75
N ARG A 166 -6.39 0.30 -7.72
CA ARG A 166 -6.43 1.05 -8.99
C ARG A 166 -6.87 2.50 -8.78
N ARG A 167 -7.94 2.73 -8.01
CA ARG A 167 -8.45 4.09 -7.72
C ARG A 167 -7.49 4.89 -6.86
N ARG A 168 -6.74 4.22 -5.99
CA ARG A 168 -5.78 4.82 -5.05
C ARG A 168 -4.70 5.65 -5.75
N SER A 169 -4.12 5.18 -6.86
CA SER A 169 -3.09 5.95 -7.56
C SER A 169 -3.63 7.31 -8.00
N LEU A 170 -4.86 7.35 -8.51
CA LEU A 170 -5.50 8.58 -8.95
C LEU A 170 -5.81 9.51 -7.78
N VAL A 171 -6.41 8.98 -6.70
CA VAL A 171 -6.71 9.77 -5.49
C VAL A 171 -5.43 10.37 -4.90
N LEU A 172 -4.35 9.59 -4.80
CA LEU A 172 -3.06 10.09 -4.31
C LEU A 172 -2.48 11.20 -5.18
N HIS A 173 -2.56 11.09 -6.51
CA HIS A 173 -2.12 12.17 -7.40
C HIS A 173 -2.99 13.44 -7.25
N ILE A 174 -4.29 13.30 -7.01
CA ILE A 174 -5.18 14.45 -6.75
C ILE A 174 -4.77 15.14 -5.45
N PHE A 175 -4.65 14.38 -4.35
CA PHE A 175 -4.23 14.95 -3.06
C PHE A 175 -2.84 15.59 -3.14
N LEU A 176 -1.89 14.97 -3.85
CA LEU A 176 -0.57 15.57 -4.07
C LEU A 176 -0.66 16.87 -4.88
N SER A 177 -1.53 16.94 -5.89
CA SER A 177 -1.76 18.18 -6.65
C SER A 177 -2.38 19.27 -5.79
N ILE A 178 -3.32 18.92 -4.90
CA ILE A 178 -3.91 19.85 -3.93
C ILE A 178 -2.84 20.37 -2.96
N THR A 179 -1.99 19.49 -2.41
CA THR A 179 -0.86 19.87 -1.56
C THR A 179 0.07 20.87 -2.27
N LEU A 180 0.45 20.57 -3.51
CA LEU A 180 1.33 21.43 -4.31
C LEU A 180 0.68 22.76 -4.68
N LEU A 181 -0.64 22.78 -4.90
CA LEU A 181 -1.40 23.99 -5.14
C LEU A 181 -1.35 24.89 -3.92
N PHE A 182 -1.69 24.38 -2.73
CA PHE A 182 -1.67 25.15 -1.49
C PHE A 182 -0.26 25.63 -1.11
N LEU A 183 0.77 24.82 -1.37
CA LEU A 183 2.16 25.23 -1.21
C LEU A 183 2.52 26.39 -2.16
N SER A 184 2.17 26.27 -3.44
CA SER A 184 2.47 27.28 -4.46
C SER A 184 1.73 28.59 -4.19
N THR A 185 0.45 28.51 -3.81
CA THR A 185 -0.32 29.69 -3.42
C THR A 185 0.22 30.32 -2.14
N ALA A 186 0.73 29.53 -1.19
CA ALA A 186 1.29 30.07 0.06
C ALA A 186 2.54 30.90 -0.22
N ILE A 187 3.43 30.39 -1.08
CA ILE A 187 4.65 31.11 -1.51
C ILE A 187 4.26 32.37 -2.29
N LEU A 188 3.29 32.28 -3.21
CA LEU A 188 2.81 33.44 -3.98
C LEU A 188 2.16 34.50 -3.08
N THR A 189 1.32 34.08 -2.14
CA THR A 189 0.67 34.99 -1.19
C THR A 189 1.72 35.66 -0.31
N ALA A 190 2.74 34.92 0.13
CA ALA A 190 3.86 35.48 0.87
C ALA A 190 4.64 36.51 0.03
N LEU A 191 4.99 36.18 -1.22
CA LEU A 191 5.64 37.09 -2.17
C LEU A 191 4.85 38.40 -2.32
N LEU A 192 3.55 38.30 -2.64
CA LEU A 192 2.68 39.46 -2.84
C LEU A 192 2.53 40.29 -1.57
N ALA A 193 2.39 39.64 -0.41
CA ALA A 193 2.30 40.32 0.88
C ALA A 193 3.60 41.06 1.23
N THR A 194 4.76 40.49 0.90
CA THR A 194 6.07 41.13 1.12
C THR A 194 6.38 42.27 0.16
N GLU A 195 5.84 42.25 -1.06
CA GLU A 195 5.89 43.39 -2.00
C GLU A 195 4.87 44.50 -1.66
N GLY A 196 4.05 44.30 -0.62
CA GLY A 196 3.11 45.32 -0.15
C GLY A 196 1.79 45.37 -0.90
N TYR A 197 1.46 44.35 -1.71
CA TYR A 197 0.12 44.24 -2.31
C TYR A 197 -0.92 44.01 -1.21
N LYS A 198 -1.89 44.92 -1.12
CA LYS A 198 -2.98 44.85 -0.13
C LYS A 198 -4.25 44.32 -0.77
N SER A 199 -4.70 43.14 -0.36
CA SER A 199 -6.00 42.56 -0.69
C SER A 199 -6.54 41.80 0.52
N LYS A 200 -7.86 41.63 0.64
CA LYS A 200 -8.47 40.84 1.73
C LYS A 200 -7.90 39.42 1.80
N TRP A 201 -7.52 38.86 0.65
CA TRP A 201 -6.97 37.51 0.50
C TRP A 201 -5.45 37.43 0.63
N ILE A 202 -4.75 38.58 0.58
CA ILE A 202 -3.30 38.67 0.65
C ILE A 202 -2.93 39.20 2.03
N ASN A 203 -2.89 38.29 3.00
CA ASN A 203 -2.49 38.60 4.38
C ASN A 203 -1.67 37.45 4.98
N ARG A 204 -0.98 37.74 6.09
CA ARG A 204 -0.13 36.78 6.79
C ARG A 204 -0.91 35.52 7.23
N ASN A 205 -2.14 35.71 7.72
CA ASN A 205 -2.98 34.61 8.17
C ASN A 205 -3.36 33.64 7.04
N SER A 206 -3.52 34.16 5.81
CA SER A 206 -3.84 33.35 4.63
C SER A 206 -2.65 32.47 4.23
N VAL A 207 -1.41 32.96 4.38
CA VAL A 207 -0.20 32.15 4.16
C VAL A 207 -0.18 30.98 5.14
N PHE A 208 -0.38 31.23 6.44
CA PHE A 208 -0.39 30.16 7.45
C PHE A 208 -1.54 29.19 7.24
N TYR A 209 -2.75 29.67 6.93
CA TYR A 209 -3.88 28.80 6.61
C TYR A 209 -3.57 27.85 5.45
N GLN A 210 -3.02 28.37 4.35
CA GLN A 210 -2.64 27.55 3.19
C GLN A 210 -1.55 26.53 3.54
N LEU A 211 -0.58 26.90 4.38
CA LEU A 211 0.43 25.95 4.89
C LEU A 211 -0.21 24.84 5.76
N TYR A 212 -1.16 25.16 6.63
CA TYR A 212 -1.86 24.14 7.42
C TYR A 212 -2.70 23.19 6.56
N VAL A 213 -3.35 23.69 5.51
CA VAL A 213 -4.05 22.83 4.54
C VAL A 213 -3.06 21.94 3.78
N CYS A 214 -1.88 22.45 3.44
CA CYS A 214 -0.79 21.65 2.86
C CYS A 214 -0.33 20.53 3.82
N TYR A 215 -0.07 20.85 5.09
CA TYR A 215 0.39 19.88 6.09
C TYR A 215 -0.65 18.79 6.38
N THR A 216 -1.92 19.17 6.53
CA THR A 216 -3.02 18.21 6.74
C THR A 216 -3.25 17.32 5.52
N SER A 217 -3.04 17.84 4.30
CA SER A 217 -3.09 17.05 3.07
C SER A 217 -1.96 16.02 3.00
N ILE A 218 -0.73 16.39 3.38
CA ILE A 218 0.42 15.47 3.47
C ILE A 218 0.16 14.37 4.52
N ALA A 219 -0.28 14.74 5.72
CA ALA A 219 -0.62 13.78 6.76
C ALA A 219 -1.71 12.82 6.30
N SER A 220 -2.74 13.32 5.62
CA SER A 220 -3.82 12.52 5.06
C SER A 220 -3.32 11.53 3.99
N ILE A 221 -2.38 11.94 3.13
CA ILE A 221 -1.74 11.06 2.14
C ILE A 221 -0.98 9.92 2.84
N ILE A 222 -0.17 10.23 3.85
CA ILE A 222 0.64 9.25 4.59
C ILE A 222 -0.27 8.27 5.33
N ILE A 223 -1.25 8.77 6.10
CA ILE A 223 -2.19 7.94 6.86
C ILE A 223 -3.01 7.07 5.91
N SER A 224 -3.52 7.62 4.82
CA SER A 224 -4.27 6.85 3.81
C SER A 224 -3.43 5.73 3.20
N ASN A 225 -2.13 5.96 2.98
CA ASN A 225 -1.21 4.92 2.50
C ASN A 225 -1.07 3.77 3.52
N VAL A 226 -0.88 4.09 4.81
CA VAL A 226 -0.76 3.10 5.89
C VAL A 226 -2.06 2.32 6.06
N VAL A 227 -3.20 3.02 6.14
CA VAL A 227 -4.53 2.40 6.28
C VAL A 227 -4.80 1.48 5.09
N MET A 228 -4.42 1.89 3.88
CA MET A 228 -4.64 1.06 2.70
C MET A 228 -3.85 -0.26 2.77
N GLN A 229 -2.59 -0.21 3.19
CA GLN A 229 -1.75 -1.40 3.32
C GLN A 229 -2.13 -2.27 4.53
N ALA A 230 -2.52 -1.67 5.65
CA ALA A 230 -2.86 -2.38 6.87
C ALA A 230 -4.30 -2.94 6.90
N HIS A 231 -5.27 -2.26 6.28
CA HIS A 231 -6.70 -2.57 6.43
C HIS A 231 -7.28 -3.35 5.24
N PHE A 232 -6.88 -3.04 4.00
CA PHE A 232 -7.53 -3.60 2.82
C PHE A 232 -6.85 -4.84 2.24
N GLU A 233 -5.59 -5.15 2.59
CA GLU A 233 -4.92 -6.38 2.14
C GLU A 233 -5.69 -7.63 2.64
N PRO A 234 -5.98 -8.64 1.82
CA PRO A 234 -6.91 -9.72 2.16
C PRO A 234 -6.35 -10.75 3.18
N GLN A 235 -5.18 -10.48 3.77
CA GLN A 235 -4.55 -11.27 4.84
C GLN A 235 -5.17 -10.96 6.23
N PRO A 236 -5.03 -11.85 7.23
CA PRO A 236 -5.51 -11.58 8.60
C PRO A 236 -4.70 -10.45 9.29
N LEU A 237 -5.35 -9.70 10.18
CA LEU A 237 -4.86 -8.42 10.71
C LEU A 237 -3.51 -8.51 11.43
N LEU A 238 -3.28 -9.54 12.26
CA LEU A 238 -2.02 -9.69 12.99
C LEU A 238 -0.82 -9.99 12.09
N LEU A 239 -0.98 -10.89 11.10
CA LEU A 239 0.09 -11.19 10.15
C LEU A 239 0.43 -9.96 9.30
N ARG A 240 -0.57 -9.13 8.97
CA ARG A 240 -0.35 -7.85 8.27
C ARG A 240 0.39 -6.83 9.12
N LEU A 241 0.01 -6.67 10.39
CA LEU A 241 0.70 -5.75 11.30
C LEU A 241 2.14 -6.18 11.56
N LYS A 242 2.41 -7.48 11.69
CA LYS A 242 3.79 -8.01 11.83
C LYS A 242 4.60 -7.78 10.55
N LYS A 243 4.03 -8.09 9.37
CA LYS A 243 4.67 -7.86 8.06
C LYS A 243 4.97 -6.38 7.81
N ASN A 244 4.04 -5.50 8.16
CA ASN A 244 4.13 -4.07 7.88
C ASN A 244 4.62 -3.24 9.08
N ARG A 245 5.19 -3.88 10.12
CA ARG A 245 5.65 -3.20 11.34
C ARG A 245 6.66 -2.09 11.03
N MET A 246 7.63 -2.38 10.17
CA MET A 246 8.63 -1.38 9.76
C MET A 246 7.99 -0.19 9.04
N LEU A 247 7.02 -0.43 8.16
CA LEU A 247 6.30 0.65 7.48
C LEU A 247 5.54 1.53 8.49
N ILE A 248 4.84 0.92 9.45
CA ILE A 248 4.08 1.67 10.46
C ILE A 248 5.04 2.51 11.32
N ILE A 249 6.15 1.92 11.77
CA ILE A 249 7.16 2.66 12.56
C ILE A 249 7.76 3.80 11.74
N VAL A 250 8.21 3.54 10.51
CA VAL A 250 8.82 4.56 9.64
C VAL A 250 7.83 5.70 9.36
N THR A 251 6.57 5.39 9.08
CA THR A 251 5.54 6.42 8.84
C THR A 251 5.20 7.22 10.09
N ALA A 252 5.12 6.57 11.27
CA ALA A 252 4.91 7.26 12.55
C ALA A 252 6.09 8.19 12.89
N VAL A 253 7.32 7.72 12.72
CA VAL A 253 8.54 8.53 12.89
C VAL A 253 8.55 9.69 11.89
N SER A 254 8.17 9.45 10.64
CA SER A 254 8.11 10.51 9.61
C SER A 254 7.08 11.60 9.96
N ILE A 255 5.90 11.23 10.48
CA ILE A 255 4.90 12.19 10.95
C ILE A 255 5.44 12.95 12.16
N LEU A 256 6.06 12.27 13.14
CA LEU A 256 6.63 12.89 14.32
C LEU A 256 7.72 13.91 13.95
N LEU A 257 8.63 13.55 13.05
CA LEU A 257 9.65 14.47 12.52
C LEU A 257 8.99 15.65 11.80
N GLY A 258 7.98 15.43 10.96
CA GLY A 258 7.23 16.52 10.32
C GLY A 258 6.56 17.47 11.33
N VAL A 259 6.02 16.94 12.43
CA VAL A 259 5.44 17.75 13.51
C VAL A 259 6.53 18.60 14.18
N CYS A 260 7.63 17.98 14.59
CA CYS A 260 8.72 18.65 15.30
C CYS A 260 9.50 19.65 14.43
N ASP A 261 9.74 19.31 13.16
CA ASP A 261 10.65 20.06 12.29
C ASP A 261 9.95 21.08 11.39
N ILE A 262 8.63 20.97 11.22
CA ILE A 262 7.87 21.84 10.32
C ILE A 262 6.71 22.50 11.06
N ILE A 263 5.82 21.71 11.68
CA ILE A 263 4.57 22.24 12.25
C ILE A 263 4.83 23.11 13.47
N VAL A 264 5.60 22.60 14.46
CA VAL A 264 5.91 23.35 15.68
C VAL A 264 6.66 24.65 15.35
N PRO A 265 7.72 24.66 14.52
CA PRO A 265 8.37 25.89 14.06
C PRO A 265 7.41 26.87 13.39
N THR A 266 6.51 26.38 12.53
CA THR A 266 5.51 27.22 11.85
C THR A 266 4.56 27.88 12.86
N ILE A 267 4.11 27.13 13.87
CA ILE A 267 3.25 27.65 14.96
C ILE A 267 4.00 28.71 15.77
N LEU A 268 5.25 28.43 16.17
CA LEU A 268 6.08 29.37 16.92
C LEU A 268 6.33 30.66 16.12
N LEU A 269 6.59 30.55 14.82
CA LEU A 269 6.68 31.67 13.89
C LEU A 269 5.39 32.50 13.85
N GLN A 270 4.24 31.84 13.72
CA GLN A 270 2.94 32.51 13.70
C GLN A 270 2.66 33.24 15.02
N ILE A 271 2.92 32.59 16.17
CA ILE A 271 2.77 33.19 17.50
C ILE A 271 3.70 34.39 17.64
N ASN A 272 4.98 34.26 17.27
CA ASN A 272 5.95 35.35 17.39
C ASN A 272 5.58 36.56 16.54
N LEU A 273 5.06 36.32 15.33
CA LEU A 273 4.62 37.38 14.41
C LEU A 273 3.34 38.10 14.87
N ASN A 274 2.51 37.47 15.69
CA ASN A 274 1.27 38.03 16.22
C ASN A 274 1.44 38.77 17.55
N ARG A 275 2.61 38.66 18.20
CA ARG A 275 2.89 39.35 19.47
C ARG A 275 3.40 40.77 19.23
N GLU A 276 3.06 41.66 20.16
CA GLU A 276 3.61 43.02 20.22
C GLU A 276 5.11 43.01 20.57
N ARG A 277 5.49 42.21 21.57
CA ARG A 277 6.90 41.95 21.93
C ARG A 277 7.31 40.58 21.43
N ARG A 278 8.24 40.57 20.47
CA ARG A 278 8.80 39.34 19.90
C ARG A 278 9.77 38.68 20.88
N PHE A 279 9.74 37.36 20.96
CA PHE A 279 10.78 36.58 21.63
C PHE A 279 11.90 36.23 20.63
N SER A 280 13.07 35.80 21.13
CA SER A 280 14.21 35.48 20.25
C SER A 280 13.82 34.46 19.19
N TRP A 281 14.21 34.73 17.94
CA TRP A 281 13.90 33.89 16.79
C TRP A 281 14.48 32.49 16.94
N MET A 282 15.54 32.32 17.73
CA MET A 282 16.14 31.02 18.05
C MET A 282 15.11 30.01 18.58
N TRP A 283 14.17 30.45 19.42
CA TRP A 283 13.11 29.59 19.95
C TRP A 283 12.21 29.01 18.85
N CYS A 284 12.04 29.71 17.73
CA CYS A 284 11.20 29.24 16.62
C CYS A 284 11.80 28.02 15.91
N GLY A 285 13.11 27.77 16.02
CA GLY A 285 13.78 26.61 15.43
C GLY A 285 14.46 25.68 16.43
N VAL A 286 14.22 25.84 17.73
CA VAL A 286 14.78 24.94 18.76
C VAL A 286 14.43 23.48 18.47
N THR A 287 13.21 23.19 18.03
CA THR A 287 12.79 21.82 17.73
C THR A 287 13.53 21.23 16.53
N VAL A 288 13.75 22.03 15.47
CA VAL A 288 14.54 21.65 14.29
C VAL A 288 15.99 21.35 14.68
N ILE A 289 16.59 22.24 15.47
CA ILE A 289 17.98 22.11 15.94
C ILE A 289 18.11 20.84 16.79
N LEU A 290 17.20 20.63 17.75
CA LEU A 290 17.20 19.44 18.61
C LEU A 290 17.00 18.16 17.80
N SER A 291 16.11 18.16 16.81
CA SER A 291 15.89 17.01 15.91
C SER A 291 17.16 16.62 15.17
N PHE A 292 17.85 17.60 14.55
CA PHE A 292 19.11 17.33 13.87
C PHE A 292 20.23 16.92 14.82
N VAL A 293 20.32 17.50 16.01
CA VAL A 293 21.32 17.11 17.02
C VAL A 293 21.06 15.70 17.53
N LEU A 294 19.81 15.34 17.81
CA LEU A 294 19.43 13.99 18.23
C LEU A 294 19.74 12.97 17.13
N TRP A 295 19.45 13.32 15.87
CA TRP A 295 19.84 12.51 14.73
C TRP A 295 21.35 12.32 14.66
N GLN A 296 22.14 13.39 14.84
CA GLN A 296 23.60 13.31 14.87
C GLN A 296 24.10 12.42 16.01
N VAL A 297 23.52 12.53 17.20
CA VAL A 297 23.85 11.64 18.33
C VAL A 297 23.53 10.19 17.99
N TYR A 298 22.38 9.92 17.38
CA TYR A 298 22.00 8.58 16.94
C TYR A 298 23.01 8.01 15.92
N VAL A 299 23.33 8.79 14.88
CA VAL A 299 24.30 8.42 13.85
C VAL A 299 25.67 8.15 14.47
N LEU A 300 26.16 9.02 15.35
CA LEU A 300 27.42 8.84 16.06
C LEU A 300 27.42 7.56 16.91
N MET A 301 26.36 7.30 17.66
CA MET A 301 26.23 6.08 18.47
C MET A 301 26.23 4.81 17.61
N CYS A 302 25.67 4.85 16.41
CA CYS A 302 25.68 3.74 15.46
C CYS A 302 27.03 3.58 14.73
N LEU A 303 27.71 4.68 14.40
CA LEU A 303 28.97 4.67 13.64
C LEU A 303 30.21 4.41 14.49
N ILE A 304 30.28 4.90 15.72
CA ILE A 304 31.44 4.73 16.61
C ILE A 304 31.82 3.24 16.79
N PRO A 305 30.89 2.29 17.01
CA PRO A 305 31.22 0.88 17.11
C PRO A 305 31.82 0.31 15.81
N GLU A 306 31.23 0.62 14.66
CA GLU A 306 31.69 0.14 13.35
C GLU A 306 33.04 0.74 12.98
N ALA A 307 33.22 2.04 13.18
CA ALA A 307 34.50 2.73 12.98
C ALA A 307 35.58 2.18 13.92
N LYS A 308 35.25 1.88 15.19
CA LYS A 308 36.17 1.27 16.14
C LYS A 308 36.58 -0.15 15.72
N GLN A 309 35.67 -0.93 15.13
CA GLN A 309 35.99 -2.24 14.56
C GLN A 309 36.86 -2.13 13.31
N GLN A 310 36.56 -1.20 12.40
CA GLN A 310 37.37 -0.97 11.19
C GLN A 310 38.77 -0.45 11.52
N ILE A 311 38.92 0.46 12.48
CA ILE A 311 40.24 0.94 12.96
C ILE A 311 41.03 -0.20 13.59
N ARG A 312 40.38 -1.09 14.37
CA ARG A 312 41.03 -2.30 14.91
C ARG A 312 41.51 -3.24 13.81
N GLN A 313 40.76 -3.39 12.72
CA GLN A 313 41.15 -4.20 11.56
C GLN A 313 42.23 -3.53 10.70
N GLN A 314 42.23 -2.20 10.57
CA GLN A 314 43.21 -1.44 9.79
C GLN A 314 44.57 -1.26 10.48
N LYS A 315 44.68 -1.45 11.80
CA LYS A 315 45.98 -1.47 12.51
C LYS A 315 46.98 -2.50 11.96
N VAL A 316 46.51 -3.47 11.16
CA VAL A 316 47.34 -4.53 10.56
C VAL A 316 47.85 -4.17 9.15
N SER A 317 47.21 -3.23 8.44
CA SER A 317 47.72 -2.71 7.16
C SER A 317 47.17 -1.31 6.87
N PHE A 318 48.01 -0.29 7.04
CA PHE A 318 47.62 1.08 6.76
C PHE A 318 47.64 1.35 5.25
N SER A 319 46.46 1.59 4.66
CA SER A 319 46.33 2.03 3.27
C SER A 319 45.66 3.40 3.24
N PRO A 320 46.35 4.46 2.79
CA PRO A 320 45.80 5.82 2.76
C PRO A 320 44.55 5.92 1.85
N SER A 321 44.46 5.09 0.80
CA SER A 321 43.27 5.00 -0.06
C SER A 321 42.02 4.57 0.70
N LYS A 322 42.15 3.64 1.65
CA LYS A 322 41.01 3.19 2.48
C LYS A 322 40.59 4.25 3.49
N GLY A 323 41.53 5.06 3.97
CA GLY A 323 41.24 6.22 4.83
C GLY A 323 40.44 7.30 4.08
N ILE A 324 40.85 7.65 2.86
CA ILE A 324 40.12 8.61 2.02
C ILE A 324 38.72 8.07 1.67
N GLN A 325 38.60 6.80 1.30
CA GLN A 325 37.32 6.17 1.00
C GLN A 325 36.37 6.16 2.21
N PHE A 326 36.91 5.91 3.42
CA PHE A 326 36.15 6.01 4.66
C PHE A 326 35.64 7.43 4.93
N VAL A 327 36.47 8.46 4.72
CA VAL A 327 36.04 9.86 4.87
C VAL A 327 34.93 10.17 3.87
N ILE A 328 35.09 9.81 2.59
CA ILE A 328 34.09 10.04 1.53
C ILE A 328 32.75 9.37 1.86
N LEU A 329 32.78 8.11 2.31
CA LEU A 329 31.58 7.35 2.68
C LEU A 329 30.83 7.95 3.89
N ASN A 330 31.52 8.73 4.72
CA ASN A 330 30.96 9.35 5.92
C ASN A 330 30.57 10.83 5.74
N ILE A 331 30.85 11.46 4.59
CA ILE A 331 30.36 12.81 4.26
C ILE A 331 28.83 12.94 4.44
N PRO A 332 27.99 11.97 4.01
CA PRO A 332 26.54 12.01 4.22
C PRO A 332 26.13 12.19 5.69
N ASN A 333 26.94 11.67 6.62
CA ASN A 333 26.65 11.72 8.05
C ASN A 333 26.85 13.13 8.63
N GLY A 334 27.59 14.02 7.97
CA GLY A 334 27.76 15.42 8.38
C GLY A 334 26.61 16.35 7.97
N PHE A 335 25.74 15.94 7.05
CA PHE A 335 24.67 16.80 6.53
C PHE A 335 23.69 17.30 7.60
N PRO A 336 23.16 16.47 8.51
CA PRO A 336 22.22 16.96 9.52
C PRO A 336 22.84 18.03 10.44
N LEU A 337 24.15 17.95 10.74
CA LEU A 337 24.86 19.00 11.47
C LEU A 337 24.94 20.30 10.65
N LEU A 338 25.23 20.21 9.35
CA LEU A 338 25.22 21.36 8.45
C LEU A 338 23.83 22.02 8.38
N PHE A 339 22.75 21.24 8.37
CA PHE A 339 21.38 21.75 8.42
C PHE A 339 21.03 22.39 9.76
N ALA A 340 21.53 21.86 10.89
CA ALA A 340 21.38 22.50 12.20
C ALA A 340 22.09 23.86 12.25
N ILE A 341 23.34 23.93 11.79
CA ILE A 341 24.12 25.17 11.70
C ILE A 341 23.43 26.17 10.76
N SER A 342 22.96 25.71 9.59
CA SER A 342 22.22 26.53 8.64
C SER A 342 20.93 27.10 9.23
N SER A 343 20.21 26.32 10.04
CA SER A 343 18.99 26.76 10.73
C SER A 343 19.31 27.82 11.79
N ILE A 344 20.36 27.62 12.60
CA ILE A 344 20.84 28.61 13.58
C ILE A 344 21.23 29.92 12.88
N CYS A 345 22.00 29.84 11.79
CA CYS A 345 22.38 31.01 11.03
C CYS A 345 21.16 31.71 10.42
N GLY A 346 20.18 30.97 9.89
CA GLY A 346 18.95 31.54 9.36
C GLY A 346 18.14 32.32 10.41
N LEU A 347 18.05 31.80 11.63
CA LEU A 347 17.38 32.48 12.75
C LEU A 347 18.18 33.68 13.26
N ASN A 348 19.50 33.58 13.34
CA ASN A 348 20.37 34.71 13.70
C ASN A 348 20.32 35.83 12.65
N TYR A 349 20.13 35.50 11.37
CA TYR A 349 19.89 36.52 10.36
C TYR A 349 18.61 37.34 10.66
N MET A 350 17.54 36.70 11.13
CA MET A 350 16.30 37.41 11.49
C MET A 350 16.48 38.39 12.66
N GLU A 351 17.47 38.15 13.52
CA GLU A 351 17.78 38.98 14.70
C GLU A 351 18.81 40.07 14.40
N TYR A 352 19.91 39.73 13.72
CA TYR A 352 21.06 40.62 13.51
C TYR A 352 21.17 41.20 12.09
N GLN A 353 20.38 40.70 11.13
CA GLN A 353 20.34 41.15 9.71
C GLN A 353 21.69 41.13 8.97
N SER A 354 22.69 40.39 9.47
CA SER A 354 23.99 40.25 8.79
C SER A 354 23.92 39.30 7.60
N ARG A 355 24.44 39.73 6.45
CA ARG A 355 24.49 38.95 5.19
C ARG A 355 25.30 37.66 5.32
N PHE A 356 26.29 37.64 6.20
CA PHE A 356 27.11 36.45 6.47
C PHE A 356 26.26 35.26 6.96
N PHE A 357 25.25 35.53 7.78
CA PHE A 357 24.36 34.49 8.30
C PHE A 357 23.46 33.90 7.21
N ILE A 358 23.02 34.71 6.23
CA ILE A 358 22.24 34.21 5.09
C ILE A 358 23.10 33.26 4.24
N LEU A 359 24.37 33.59 4.00
CA LEU A 359 25.28 32.78 3.18
C LEU A 359 25.42 31.37 3.76
N ILE A 360 25.71 31.27 5.05
CA ILE A 360 25.86 29.98 5.74
C ILE A 360 24.52 29.25 5.83
N SER A 361 23.42 29.99 6.05
CA SER A 361 22.09 29.39 6.10
C SER A 361 21.68 28.76 4.76
N CYS A 362 21.95 29.42 3.64
CA CYS A 362 21.49 28.93 2.35
C CYS A 362 22.43 27.90 1.72
N PHE A 363 23.68 27.78 2.18
CA PHE A 363 24.69 26.92 1.56
C PHE A 363 24.27 25.44 1.50
N PRO A 364 23.83 24.77 2.60
CA PRO A 364 23.42 23.36 2.53
C PRO A 364 22.23 23.13 1.60
N ALA A 365 21.27 24.05 1.57
CA ALA A 365 20.12 23.98 0.67
C ALA A 365 20.54 24.12 -0.80
N ALA A 366 21.45 25.06 -1.10
CA ALA A 366 21.95 25.25 -2.47
C ALA A 366 22.75 24.03 -2.97
N VAL A 367 23.62 23.46 -2.12
CA VAL A 367 24.39 22.25 -2.46
C VAL A 367 23.46 21.06 -2.69
N THR A 368 22.49 20.83 -1.81
CA THR A 368 21.56 19.69 -1.95
C THR A 368 20.67 19.81 -3.18
N LEU A 369 20.09 20.99 -3.44
CA LEU A 369 19.32 21.23 -4.65
C LEU A 369 20.17 21.09 -5.93
N GLY A 370 21.42 21.57 -5.91
CA GLY A 370 22.34 21.45 -7.04
C GLY A 370 22.71 19.99 -7.34
N VAL A 371 23.04 19.20 -6.31
CA VAL A 371 23.33 17.77 -6.45
C VAL A 371 22.10 17.01 -6.98
N LEU A 372 20.92 17.24 -6.41
CA LEU A 372 19.68 16.59 -6.88
C LEU A 372 19.35 16.98 -8.33
N SER A 373 19.52 18.26 -8.69
CA SER A 373 19.32 18.73 -10.06
C SER A 373 20.27 18.05 -11.03
N LEU A 374 21.56 17.93 -10.70
CA LEU A 374 22.56 17.23 -11.50
C LEU A 374 22.20 15.75 -11.68
N VAL A 375 21.80 15.06 -10.60
CA VAL A 375 21.37 13.66 -10.65
C VAL A 375 20.18 13.51 -11.60
N CYS A 376 19.16 14.38 -11.50
CA CYS A 376 18.02 14.34 -12.40
C CYS A 376 18.38 14.59 -13.88
N PHE A 377 19.35 15.47 -14.16
CA PHE A 377 19.83 15.69 -15.52
C PHE A 377 20.66 14.52 -16.07
N LEU A 378 21.46 13.87 -15.22
CA LEU A 378 22.19 12.66 -15.57
C LEU A 378 21.22 11.51 -15.85
N ASP A 379 20.20 11.31 -15.01
CA ASP A 379 19.16 10.31 -15.20
C ASP A 379 18.36 10.56 -16.49
N TYR A 380 18.05 11.82 -16.79
CA TYR A 380 17.46 12.19 -18.07
C TYR A 380 18.37 11.86 -19.25
N SER A 381 19.66 12.19 -19.16
CA SER A 381 20.63 11.93 -20.22
C SER A 381 20.84 10.42 -20.46
N ALA A 382 20.76 9.62 -19.39
CA ALA A 382 20.94 8.17 -19.45
C ALA A 382 19.67 7.42 -19.89
N VAL A 383 18.48 7.82 -19.43
CA VAL A 383 17.22 7.04 -19.57
C VAL A 383 16.19 7.74 -20.46
N GLY A 384 16.39 9.01 -20.83
CA GLY A 384 15.48 9.78 -21.68
C GLY A 384 14.13 10.13 -21.04
N ARG A 385 14.02 10.03 -19.72
CA ARG A 385 12.75 10.26 -18.99
C ARG A 385 12.47 11.75 -18.82
N SER A 386 11.50 12.27 -19.58
CA SER A 386 11.11 13.69 -19.52
C SER A 386 10.69 14.20 -18.14
N LYS A 387 10.29 13.30 -17.22
CA LYS A 387 9.97 13.66 -15.83
C LYS A 387 11.21 14.16 -15.08
N ASP A 388 12.34 13.51 -15.28
CA ASP A 388 13.57 13.80 -14.56
C ASP A 388 14.16 15.14 -15.05
N LEU A 389 14.03 15.44 -16.35
CA LEU A 389 14.34 16.76 -16.90
C LEU A 389 13.53 17.88 -16.23
N VAL A 390 12.20 17.73 -16.15
CA VAL A 390 11.33 18.77 -15.59
C VAL A 390 11.61 18.97 -14.10
N ILE A 391 11.81 17.89 -13.35
CA ILE A 391 12.20 17.96 -11.94
C ILE A 391 13.57 18.65 -11.81
N GLY A 392 14.54 18.30 -12.66
CA GLY A 392 15.85 18.94 -12.70
C GLY A 392 15.76 20.45 -12.89
N VAL A 393 14.95 20.91 -13.84
CA VAL A 393 14.70 22.35 -14.10
C VAL A 393 14.00 23.04 -12.92
N CYS A 394 13.00 22.40 -12.29
CA CYS A 394 12.37 22.90 -11.07
C CYS A 394 13.41 23.07 -9.95
N LEU A 395 14.30 22.11 -9.76
CA LEU A 395 15.34 22.19 -8.72
C LEU A 395 16.39 23.26 -9.05
N SER A 396 16.82 23.41 -10.31
CA SER A 396 17.74 24.47 -10.72
C SER A 396 17.14 25.86 -10.52
N THR A 397 15.86 26.04 -10.85
CA THR A 397 15.16 27.32 -10.63
C THR A 397 15.01 27.63 -9.15
N ALA A 398 14.71 26.64 -8.31
CA ALA A 398 14.68 26.80 -6.85
C ALA A 398 16.06 27.18 -6.27
N MET A 399 17.16 26.68 -6.85
CA MET A 399 18.53 27.02 -6.43
C MET A 399 18.87 28.52 -6.62
N LEU A 400 18.14 29.25 -7.47
CA LEU A 400 18.30 30.69 -7.62
C LEU A 400 17.77 31.49 -6.42
N PHE A 401 16.93 30.90 -5.56
CA PHE A 401 16.41 31.56 -4.35
C PHE A 401 17.52 31.98 -3.39
N PRO A 402 18.42 31.07 -2.92
CA PRO A 402 19.63 31.44 -2.19
C PRO A 402 20.45 32.58 -2.81
N ILE A 403 20.62 32.54 -4.14
CA ILE A 403 21.42 33.53 -4.87
C ILE A 403 20.72 34.88 -4.88
N SER A 404 19.40 34.90 -5.07
CA SER A 404 18.60 36.12 -5.03
C SER A 404 18.64 36.80 -3.66
N LEU A 405 18.70 36.02 -2.57
CA LEU A 405 18.85 36.53 -1.20
C LEU A 405 20.24 37.14 -0.92
N MET A 406 21.27 36.70 -1.64
CA MET A 406 22.63 37.23 -1.53
C MET A 406 22.79 38.56 -2.26
N LEU A 407 22.16 38.69 -3.43
CA LEU A 407 22.33 39.85 -4.33
C LEU A 407 21.49 41.05 -3.91
N TYR A 408 20.31 40.82 -3.34
CA TYR A 408 19.36 41.87 -2.98
C TYR A 408 19.02 41.81 -1.49
N ASN A 409 18.74 42.96 -0.88
CA ASN A 409 18.09 42.99 0.44
C ASN A 409 16.76 42.22 0.35
N PHE A 410 16.40 41.50 1.42
CA PHE A 410 15.18 40.68 1.44
C PHE A 410 13.95 41.52 1.02
N ARG A 411 13.44 41.24 -0.17
CA ARG A 411 12.19 41.76 -0.76
C ARG A 411 11.36 40.59 -1.27
N GLY A 412 10.09 40.79 -1.54
CA GLY A 412 9.21 39.70 -2.00
C GLY A 412 9.68 39.07 -3.31
N LEU A 413 10.27 39.84 -4.22
CA LEU A 413 10.89 39.32 -5.44
C LEU A 413 11.98 38.28 -5.19
N SER A 414 12.60 38.26 -4.00
CA SER A 414 13.54 37.19 -3.65
C SER A 414 12.88 35.81 -3.65
N LEU A 415 11.58 35.71 -3.36
CA LEU A 415 10.80 34.45 -3.37
C LEU A 415 10.38 34.01 -4.78
N LEU A 416 10.58 34.84 -5.81
CA LEU A 416 10.13 34.57 -7.18
C LEU A 416 10.67 33.24 -7.73
N PRO A 417 11.95 32.88 -7.57
CA PRO A 417 12.46 31.61 -8.08
C PRO A 417 11.79 30.40 -7.41
N LEU A 418 11.44 30.51 -6.13
CA LEU A 418 10.75 29.47 -5.39
C LEU A 418 9.28 29.34 -5.84
N ALA A 419 8.59 30.46 -6.05
CA ALA A 419 7.24 30.48 -6.58
C ALA A 419 7.18 29.89 -8.00
N LEU A 420 8.10 30.30 -8.88
CA LEU A 420 8.18 29.79 -10.24
C LEU A 420 8.42 28.27 -10.24
N SER A 421 9.40 27.81 -9.45
CA SER A 421 9.70 26.39 -9.31
C SER A 421 8.50 25.58 -8.80
N SER A 422 7.78 26.07 -7.79
CA SER A 422 6.63 25.36 -7.23
C SER A 422 5.46 25.25 -8.22
N PHE A 423 5.16 26.34 -8.96
CA PHE A 423 4.12 26.31 -10.00
C PHE A 423 4.51 25.44 -11.19
N LEU A 424 5.78 25.47 -11.62
CA LEU A 424 6.29 24.56 -12.65
C LEU A 424 6.13 23.10 -12.22
N PHE A 425 6.47 22.79 -10.97
CA PHE A 425 6.33 21.44 -10.43
C PHE A 425 4.85 21.00 -10.35
N LEU A 426 3.96 21.89 -9.92
CA LEU A 426 2.52 21.66 -9.91
C LEU A 426 1.98 21.38 -11.32
N ALA A 427 2.29 22.23 -12.29
CA ALA A 427 1.84 22.10 -13.67
C ALA A 427 2.35 20.79 -14.30
N ALA A 428 3.63 20.48 -14.08
CA ALA A 428 4.23 19.24 -14.53
C ALA A 428 3.57 18.01 -13.90
N HIS A 429 3.40 18.00 -12.58
CA HIS A 429 2.73 16.91 -11.87
C HIS A 429 1.31 16.71 -12.38
N PHE A 430 0.53 17.79 -12.50
CA PHE A 430 -0.84 17.74 -12.99
C PHE A 430 -0.91 17.20 -14.42
N TRP A 431 -0.04 17.67 -15.31
CA TRP A 431 0.07 17.17 -16.69
C TRP A 431 0.40 15.67 -16.74
N PHE A 432 1.38 15.21 -15.96
CA PHE A 432 1.73 13.80 -15.92
C PHE A 432 0.62 12.92 -15.32
N ALA A 433 -0.05 13.40 -14.27
CA ALA A 433 -1.17 12.70 -13.65
C ALA A 433 -2.36 12.59 -14.62
N LEU A 434 -2.70 13.67 -15.31
CA LEU A 434 -3.78 13.70 -16.31
C LEU A 434 -3.47 12.77 -17.48
N ARG A 435 -2.25 12.82 -18.03
CA ARG A 435 -1.82 11.94 -19.13
C ARG A 435 -1.91 10.47 -18.73
N LYS A 436 -1.52 10.12 -17.50
CA LYS A 436 -1.64 8.76 -16.96
C LYS A 436 -3.10 8.35 -16.83
N ALA A 437 -3.94 9.18 -16.20
CA ALA A 437 -5.36 8.89 -16.03
C ALA A 437 -6.08 8.70 -17.37
N TRP A 438 -5.75 9.53 -18.36
CA TRP A 438 -6.29 9.42 -19.71
C TRP A 438 -5.83 8.15 -20.44
N GLY A 439 -4.57 7.73 -20.24
CA GLY A 439 -4.05 6.46 -20.74
C GLY A 439 -4.76 5.26 -20.12
N ASP A 440 -4.95 5.27 -18.80
CA ASP A 440 -5.65 4.22 -18.06
C ASP A 440 -7.13 4.11 -18.48
N PHE A 441 -7.79 5.26 -18.72
CA PHE A 441 -9.17 5.31 -19.22
C PHE A 441 -9.31 4.68 -20.61
N ARG A 442 -8.44 5.05 -21.56
CA ARG A 442 -8.44 4.45 -22.91
C ARG A 442 -8.15 2.95 -22.89
N ALA A 443 -7.22 2.51 -22.04
CA ALA A 443 -6.91 1.10 -21.87
C ALA A 443 -8.08 0.30 -21.26
N ALA A 444 -8.91 0.94 -20.43
CA ALA A 444 -10.12 0.32 -19.89
C ALA A 444 -11.21 0.16 -20.95
N GLN A 445 -11.49 1.21 -21.73
CA GLN A 445 -12.45 1.15 -22.85
C GLN A 445 -12.07 0.08 -23.88
N ALA A 446 -10.79 -0.01 -24.25
CA ALA A 446 -10.32 -1.04 -25.18
C ALA A 446 -10.57 -2.47 -24.68
N LYS A 447 -10.47 -2.71 -23.36
CA LYS A 447 -10.73 -4.03 -22.76
C LYS A 447 -12.22 -4.38 -22.69
N GLU A 448 -13.08 -3.39 -22.47
CA GLU A 448 -14.54 -3.58 -22.49
C GLU A 448 -15.02 -3.94 -23.90
N CYS A 449 -14.51 -3.24 -24.91
CA CYS A 449 -14.84 -3.52 -26.32
C CYS A 449 -14.43 -4.95 -26.75
N ILE A 450 -13.22 -5.41 -26.37
CA ILE A 450 -12.76 -6.79 -26.64
C ILE A 450 -13.60 -7.84 -25.88
N MET A 451 -14.11 -7.52 -24.68
CA MET A 451 -14.97 -8.44 -23.93
C MET A 451 -16.38 -8.53 -24.49
N GLU A 452 -16.93 -7.44 -25.05
CA GLU A 452 -18.21 -7.47 -25.76
C GLU A 452 -18.11 -8.29 -27.04
N GLU A 453 -17.03 -8.12 -27.82
CA GLU A 453 -16.78 -8.88 -29.04
C GLU A 453 -16.64 -10.40 -28.78
N ARG A 454 -16.03 -10.78 -27.64
CA ARG A 454 -15.96 -12.18 -27.19
C ARG A 454 -17.26 -12.76 -26.63
N LYS A 455 -18.25 -11.93 -26.30
CA LYS A 455 -19.59 -12.40 -25.88
C LYS A 455 -20.54 -12.52 -27.06
N SER A 456 -20.26 -11.83 -28.16
CA SER A 456 -21.00 -11.93 -29.43
C SER A 456 -20.53 -13.06 -30.34
N LEU A 457 -19.35 -13.63 -30.07
CA LEU A 457 -18.82 -14.86 -30.66
C LEU A 457 -19.10 -16.03 -29.71
#